data_AF-A0A1Z8V135-F1
#
_entry.id   AF-A0A1Z8V135-F1
#
_cell.length_a   1.000
_cell.length_b   1.000
_cell.length_c   1.000
_cell.angle_alpha   90.00
_cell.angle_beta   90.00
_cell.angle_gamma   90.00
#
_symmetry.space_group_name_H-M   'P 1'
#
loop_
_entity.id
_entity.type
_entity.pdbx_description
1 polymer ?
#
loop_
_entity_poly.entity_id
_entity_poly.type
_entity_poly.pdbx_seq_one_letter_code
_entity_poly.pdbx_strand_id
1 'polypeptide(L)' 'MNKILKIKDINNKKYIVENVDEFIHHINECHSKGSSLHEENGCFFNIDEFFRELINQVEDNKK' A
#
# COMPACT_ATOMS: atom_id res chain seq x y z
N MET A 1 13.05 5.49 12.96
CA MET A 1 12.30 4.24 13.18
C MET A 1 12.12 3.58 11.82
N ASN A 2 12.51 2.32 11.65
CA ASN A 2 12.25 1.61 10.40
C ASN A 2 10.77 1.26 10.35
N LYS A 3 10.00 1.84 9.42
CA LYS A 3 8.58 1.52 9.24
C LYS A 3 8.48 0.13 8.64
N ILE A 4 7.67 -0.73 9.27
CA ILE A 4 7.34 -2.05 8.73
C ILE A 4 5.84 -2.06 8.48
N LEU A 5 5.43 -1.95 7.22
CA LEU A 5 4.03 -2.06 6.83
C LEU A 5 3.74 -3.51 6.41
N LYS A 6 2.77 -4.14 7.07
CA LYS A 6 2.34 -5.51 6.78
C LYS A 6 0.94 -5.47 6.20
N ILE A 7 0.80 -5.88 4.95
CA ILE A 7 -0.48 -5.92 4.23
C ILE A 7 -0.79 -7.35 3.77
N LYS A 8 -2.02 -7.57 3.33
CA LYS A 8 -2.46 -8.82 2.74
C LYS A 8 -2.92 -8.59 1.32
N ASP A 9 -2.55 -9.50 0.45
CA ASP A 9 -3.04 -9.54 -0.92
C ASP A 9 -4.49 -10.08 -0.96
N ILE A 10 -5.11 -10.03 -2.13
CA ILE A 10 -6.47 -10.55 -2.37
C ILE A 10 -6.61 -12.06 -2.07
N ASN A 11 -5.52 -12.83 -2.13
CA ASN A 11 -5.47 -14.25 -1.78
C ASN A 11 -5.11 -14.50 -0.31
N ASN A 12 -5.17 -13.48 0.56
CA ASN A 12 -4.77 -13.54 1.98
C ASN A 12 -3.28 -13.85 2.23
N LYS A 13 -2.42 -13.76 1.22
CA LYS A 13 -0.96 -13.87 1.37
C LYS A 13 -0.45 -12.62 2.09
N LYS A 14 0.36 -12.83 3.13
CA LYS A 14 0.99 -11.73 3.87
C LYS A 14 2.14 -11.16 3.05
N TYR A 15 2.22 -9.85 2.98
CA TYR A 15 3.30 -9.12 2.34
C TYR A 15 3.87 -8.08 3.31
N ILE A 16 5.20 -7.96 3.32
CA ILE A 16 5.91 -6.96 4.10
C ILE A 16 6.47 -5.96 3.11
N VAL A 17 6.06 -4.70 3.24
CA VAL A 17 6.56 -3.61 2.41
C VAL A 17 7.95 -3.24 2.89
N GLU A 18 8.95 -3.42 2.02
CA GLU A 18 10.36 -3.17 2.35
C GLU A 18 10.66 -1.68 2.51
N ASN A 19 10.15 -0.84 1.60
CA ASN A 19 10.24 0.61 1.67
C ASN A 19 8.85 1.23 1.67
N VAL A 20 8.36 1.58 2.86
CA VAL A 20 7.00 2.10 3.06
C VAL A 20 6.80 3.44 2.35
N ASP A 21 7.76 4.36 2.45
CA ASP A 21 7.66 5.68 1.82
C ASP A 21 7.60 5.56 0.28
N GLU A 22 8.46 4.72 -0.33
CA GLU A 22 8.43 4.48 -1.79
C GLU A 22 7.14 3.78 -2.24
N PHE A 23 6.66 2.80 -1.49
CA PHE A 23 5.41 2.11 -1.80
C PHE A 23 4.23 3.07 -1.79
N ILE A 24 4.12 3.90 -0.74
CA ILE A 24 3.02 4.88 -0.64
C ILE A 24 3.11 5.93 -1.74
N HIS A 25 4.32 6.39 -2.06
CA HIS A 25 4.53 7.29 -3.19
C HIS A 25 4.08 6.66 -4.51
N HIS A 26 4.49 5.42 -4.79
CA HIS A 26 4.08 4.68 -5.98
C HIS A 26 2.56 4.53 -6.08
N ILE A 27 1.90 4.13 -4.99
CA ILE A 27 0.43 3.99 -4.97
C ILE A 27 -0.25 5.34 -5.24
N ASN A 28 0.24 6.42 -4.63
CA ASN A 28 -0.33 7.75 -4.82
C ASN A 28 -0.07 8.32 -6.23
N GLU A 29 1.03 7.97 -6.89
CA GLU A 29 1.33 8.40 -8.26
C GLU A 29 0.60 7.56 -9.32
N CYS A 30 0.71 6.23 -9.23
CA CYS A 30 0.22 5.30 -10.25
C CYS A 30 -1.26 4.92 -10.09
N HIS A 31 -1.77 4.94 -8.85
CA HIS A 31 -3.12 4.47 -8.50
C HIS A 31 -3.91 5.55 -7.74
N SER A 32 -3.71 6.82 -8.14
CA SER A 32 -4.21 8.02 -7.46
C SER A 32 -5.73 8.13 -7.32
N LYS A 33 -6.52 7.45 -8.16
CA LYS A 33 -7.98 7.53 -8.17
C LYS A 33 -8.63 6.25 -8.67
N GLY A 34 -9.90 6.05 -8.30
CA GLY A 34 -10.68 4.89 -8.70
C GLY A 34 -10.22 3.60 -8.03
N SER A 35 -10.50 2.46 -8.66
CA SER A 35 -10.07 1.14 -8.22
C SER A 35 -9.20 0.49 -9.28
N SER A 36 -8.06 -0.05 -8.87
CA SER A 36 -7.09 -0.70 -9.76
C SER A 36 -6.49 -1.93 -9.10
N LEU A 37 -6.06 -2.89 -9.92
CA LEU A 37 -5.31 -4.05 -9.46
C LEU A 37 -3.81 -3.73 -9.56
N HIS A 38 -3.12 -3.77 -8.43
CA HIS A 38 -1.67 -3.62 -8.34
C HIS A 38 -1.03 -4.98 -8.09
N GLU A 39 0.07 -5.27 -8.77
CA GLU A 39 0.90 -6.45 -8.49
C GLU A 39 2.24 -5.99 -7.89
N GLU A 40 2.62 -6.59 -6.76
CA GLU A 40 3.91 -6.38 -6.13
C GLU A 40 4.52 -7.73 -5.72
N ASN A 41 5.66 -8.11 -6.30
CA ASN A 41 6.35 -9.36 -6.00
C ASN A 41 5.42 -10.60 -6.03
N GLY A 42 4.53 -10.68 -7.02
CA GLY A 42 3.53 -11.74 -7.14
C GLY A 42 2.45 -11.76 -6.04
N CYS A 43 2.25 -10.63 -5.34
CA CYS A 43 1.10 -10.37 -4.49
C CYS A 43 0.19 -9.36 -5.19
N PHE A 44 -1.12 -9.58 -5.18
CA PHE A 44 -2.07 -8.70 -5.85
C PHE A 44 -2.88 -7.89 -4.83
N PHE A 45 -2.97 -6.58 -5.03
CA PHE A 45 -3.69 -5.65 -4.16
C PHE A 45 -4.77 -4.94 -4.95
N ASN A 46 -5.99 -4.92 -4.41
CA ASN A 46 -7.02 -4.03 -4.90
C ASN A 46 -6.80 -2.66 -4.28
N ILE A 47 -6.38 -1.69 -5.09
CA ILE A 47 -6.13 -0.32 -4.66
C ILE A 47 -7.40 0.48 -4.88
N ASP A 48 -8.24 0.52 -3.85
CA ASP A 48 -9.41 1.38 -3.80
C ASP A 48 -9.20 2.53 -2.81
N GLU A 49 -10.25 3.36 -2.64
CA GLU A 49 -10.19 4.53 -1.77
C GLU A 49 -9.86 4.15 -0.33
N PHE A 50 -10.46 3.08 0.19
CA PHE A 50 -10.19 2.61 1.55
C PHE A 50 -8.75 2.16 1.73
N PHE A 51 -8.17 1.48 0.73
CA PHE A 51 -6.76 1.10 0.76
C PHE A 51 -5.84 2.33 0.80
N ARG A 52 -6.12 3.34 -0.03
CA ARG A 52 -5.35 4.60 -0.04
C ARG A 52 -5.45 5.33 1.29
N GLU A 53 -6.63 5.40 1.89
CA GLU A 53 -6.80 6.01 3.22
C GLU A 53 -6.00 5.27 4.29
N LEU A 54 -6.02 3.93 4.30
CA LEU A 54 -5.26 3.12 5.25
C LEU A 54 -3.75 3.37 5.16
N ILE A 55 -3.18 3.37 3.95
CA ILE A 55 -1.74 3.58 3.79
C ILE A 55 -1.35 5.04 4.07
N ASN A 56 -2.20 6.02 3.72
CA ASN A 56 -1.93 7.42 4.01
C ASN A 56 -2.03 7.75 5.51
N GLN A 57 -2.84 7.03 6.30
CA GLN A 57 -2.81 7.13 7.76
C GLN A 57 -1.47 6.70 8.34
N VAL A 58 -0.75 5.77 7.72
CA VAL A 58 0.61 5.38 8.12
C VAL A 58 1.61 6.52 7.87
N GLU A 59 1.35 7.38 6.89
CA GLU A 59 2.10 8.63 6.68
C GLU A 59 1.69 9.75 7.63
N ASP A 60 0.40 9.92 7.96
CA ASP A 60 -0.06 11.03 8.82
C ASP A 60 0.36 10.88 10.30
N ASN A 61 0.48 9.65 10.81
CA ASN A 61 1.07 9.36 12.13
C ASN A 61 2.57 9.76 12.26
N LYS A 62 3.13 10.45 11.25
CA LYS A 62 4.48 11.05 11.20
C LYS A 62 4.49 12.49 11.74
N LYS A 63 3.33 13.15 11.86
CA LYS A 63 3.18 14.49 12.46
C LYS A 63 2.95 14.43 13.96
#